data_AF-A0A8T4RDQ3-F1
#
_entry.id   AF-A0A8T4RDQ3-F1
#
_cell.length_a   1.000
_cell.length_b   1.000
_cell.length_c   1.000
_cell.angle_alpha   90.00
_cell.angle_beta   90.00
_cell.angle_gamma   90.00
#
_symmetry.space_group_name_H-M   'P 1'
#
loop_
_entity.id
_entity.type
_entity.pdbx_description
1 polymer ?
#
loop_
_entity_poly.entity_id
_entity_poly.type
_entity_poly.pdbx_seq_one_letter_code
_entity_poly.pdbx_strand_id
1 'polypeptide(L)'
;MNLEEKIYSLYYQSFNAKFALISASFNGPIASLVNYSHGPVEMIMAGSIQALSSFISTGITARLVQHFSPIDNKLISYFFGSLVPATATFLLSYVGHKINQTPELLESCITPTLISYVTSYGTNFITRKGYFLPKDYPTKID
;
A
#
# COMPACT_ATOMS: atom_id res chain seq x y z
N MET A 1 -11.35 6.85 26.94
CA MET A 1 -10.74 5.85 26.03
C MET A 1 -9.52 5.24 26.72
N ASN A 2 -9.58 3.95 27.04
CA ASN A 2 -8.48 3.21 27.67
C ASN A 2 -7.32 2.98 26.66
N LEU A 3 -6.18 2.46 27.12
CA LEU A 3 -4.99 2.28 26.27
C LEU A 3 -5.25 1.32 25.09
N GLU A 4 -6.00 0.24 25.34
CA GLU A 4 -6.36 -0.73 24.31
C GLU A 4 -7.21 -0.08 23.21
N GLU A 5 -8.25 0.67 23.57
CA GLU A 5 -9.09 1.41 22.64
C GLU A 5 -8.30 2.45 21.82
N LYS A 6 -7.28 3.09 22.40
CA LYS A 6 -6.35 3.98 21.67
C LYS A 6 -5.50 3.23 20.66
N ILE A 7 -4.96 2.07 21.03
CA ILE A 7 -4.16 1.23 20.13
C ILE A 7 -5.04 0.71 19.00
N TYR A 8 -6.25 0.25 19.31
CA TYR A 8 -7.23 -0.20 18.32
C TYR A 8 -7.62 0.94 17.38
N SER A 9 -7.92 2.14 17.90
CA SER A 9 -8.29 3.26 17.04
C SER A 9 -7.12 3.66 16.14
N LEU A 10 -5.89 3.69 16.67
CA LEU A 10 -4.70 4.02 15.89
C LEU A 10 -4.46 3.00 14.76
N TYR A 11 -4.61 1.71 15.06
CA TYR A 11 -4.50 0.63 14.07
C TYR A 11 -5.53 0.79 12.94
N TYR A 12 -6.82 0.91 13.27
CA TYR A 12 -7.87 1.08 12.26
C TYR A 12 -7.77 2.42 11.50
N GLN A 13 -7.20 3.45 12.13
CA GLN A 13 -6.97 4.74 11.48
C GLN A 13 -5.74 4.77 10.59
N SER A 14 -4.76 3.88 10.79
CA SER A 14 -3.48 3.89 10.08
C SER A 14 -3.29 2.71 9.12
N PHE A 15 -4.15 1.68 9.21
CA PHE A 15 -3.96 0.43 8.48
C PHE A 15 -5.27 -0.14 7.92
N ASN A 16 -5.28 -0.47 6.62
CA ASN A 16 -6.39 -1.19 5.98
C ASN A 16 -6.06 -2.67 5.75
N ALA A 17 -6.50 -3.52 6.68
CA ALA A 17 -6.24 -4.96 6.63
C ALA A 17 -6.83 -5.66 5.40
N LYS A 18 -7.95 -5.17 4.83
CA LYS A 18 -8.58 -5.80 3.67
C LYS A 18 -7.71 -5.63 2.43
N PHE A 19 -7.26 -4.41 2.15
CA PHE A 19 -6.32 -4.14 1.05
C PHE A 19 -4.97 -4.82 1.27
N ALA A 20 -4.48 -4.84 2.52
CA ALA A 20 -3.25 -5.53 2.88
C ALA A 20 -3.30 -7.03 2.57
N LEU A 21 -4.37 -7.71 2.98
CA LEU A 21 -4.56 -9.15 2.73
C LEU A 21 -4.67 -9.47 1.24
N ILE A 22 -5.44 -8.68 0.48
CA ILE A 22 -5.55 -8.83 -0.97
C ILE A 22 -4.15 -8.72 -1.59
N SER A 23 -3.42 -7.64 -1.30
CA SER A 23 -2.07 -7.43 -1.84
C SER A 23 -1.10 -8.55 -1.51
N ALA A 24 -1.05 -8.98 -0.25
CA ALA A 24 -0.19 -10.07 0.19
C ALA A 24 -0.49 -11.39 -0.52
N SER A 25 -1.79 -11.70 -0.71
CA SER A 25 -2.24 -12.94 -1.35
C SER A 25 -1.88 -13.04 -2.83
N PHE A 26 -1.67 -11.92 -3.52
CA PHE A 26 -1.24 -11.91 -4.92
C PHE A 26 0.27 -11.75 -5.06
N ASN A 27 0.87 -10.79 -4.35
CA ASN A 27 2.28 -10.45 -4.52
C ASN A 27 3.24 -11.53 -4.00
N GLY A 28 2.89 -12.20 -2.90
CA GLY A 28 3.69 -13.30 -2.35
C GLY A 28 3.88 -14.45 -3.35
N PRO A 29 2.78 -15.05 -3.85
CA PRO A 29 2.86 -16.12 -4.85
C PRO A 29 3.60 -15.71 -6.13
N ILE A 30 3.39 -14.48 -6.63
CA ILE A 30 4.10 -13.98 -7.81
C ILE A 30 5.62 -13.97 -7.55
N ALA A 31 6.07 -13.43 -6.41
CA ALA A 31 7.48 -13.41 -6.08
C ALA A 31 8.08 -14.82 -5.90
N SER A 32 7.32 -15.76 -5.32
CA SER A 32 7.74 -17.16 -5.31
C SER A 32 7.92 -17.69 -6.73
N LEU A 33 6.93 -17.54 -7.62
CA LEU A 33 7.00 -18.06 -8.98
C LEU A 33 8.17 -17.47 -9.80
N VAL A 34 8.43 -16.17 -9.66
CA VAL A 34 9.57 -15.51 -10.31
C VAL A 34 10.91 -16.07 -9.83
N ASN A 35 10.99 -16.53 -8.57
CA ASN A 35 12.21 -17.08 -7.97
C ASN A 35 12.28 -18.61 -8.01
N TYR A 36 11.36 -19.29 -8.71
CA TYR A 36 11.29 -20.76 -8.75
C TYR A 36 12.62 -21.42 -9.21
N SER A 37 13.35 -20.79 -10.12
CA SER A 37 14.62 -21.30 -10.66
C SER A 37 15.79 -21.31 -9.67
N HIS A 38 15.69 -20.59 -8.55
CA HIS A 38 16.79 -20.45 -7.58
C HIS A 38 16.78 -21.54 -6.50
N GLY A 39 15.75 -22.38 -6.45
CA GLY A 39 15.58 -23.44 -5.45
C GLY A 39 14.38 -23.22 -4.53
N PRO A 40 13.93 -24.28 -3.83
CA PRO A 40 12.71 -24.22 -3.02
C PRO A 40 12.84 -23.29 -1.80
N VAL A 41 14.04 -23.16 -1.22
CA VAL A 41 14.26 -22.31 -0.04
C VAL A 41 14.14 -20.83 -0.44
N GLU A 42 14.85 -20.44 -1.50
CA GLU A 42 14.86 -19.09 -2.07
C GLU A 42 13.46 -18.69 -2.55
N MET A 43 12.74 -19.62 -3.21
CA MET A 43 11.36 -19.42 -3.64
C MET A 43 10.42 -19.08 -2.47
N ILE A 44 10.50 -19.84 -1.37
CA ILE A 44 9.64 -19.64 -0.19
C ILE A 44 10.03 -18.35 0.54
N MET A 45 11.33 -18.10 0.70
CA MET A 45 11.83 -16.88 1.36
C MET A 45 11.41 -15.62 0.59
N ALA A 46 11.63 -15.59 -0.73
CA ALA A 46 11.25 -14.45 -1.57
C ALA A 46 9.75 -14.17 -1.52
N GLY A 47 8.92 -15.21 -1.65
CA GLY A 47 7.46 -15.05 -1.57
C GLY A 47 6.98 -14.58 -0.21
N SER A 48 7.58 -15.08 0.87
CA SER A 48 7.21 -14.70 2.24
C SER A 48 7.57 -13.25 2.55
N ILE A 49 8.79 -12.84 2.17
CA ILE A 49 9.25 -11.45 2.32
C ILE A 49 8.37 -10.52 1.50
N GLN A 50 8.06 -10.89 0.26
CA GLN A 50 7.19 -10.09 -0.60
C GLN A 50 5.76 -10.00 -0.06
N ALA A 51 5.19 -11.10 0.44
CA ALA A 51 3.85 -11.09 1.03
C ALA A 51 3.79 -10.14 2.23
N LEU A 52 4.79 -10.22 3.12
CA LEU A 52 4.86 -9.37 4.32
C LEU A 52 5.08 -7.90 3.97
N SER A 53 6.01 -7.60 3.07
CA SER A 53 6.27 -6.23 2.63
C SER A 53 5.05 -5.63 1.93
N SER A 54 4.35 -6.42 1.10
CA SER A 54 3.12 -6.02 0.41
C SER A 54 1.97 -5.79 1.37
N PHE A 55 1.82 -6.65 2.38
CA PHE A 55 0.82 -6.51 3.44
C PHE A 55 0.98 -5.17 4.17
N ILE A 56 2.20 -4.91 4.67
CA ILE A 56 2.49 -3.71 5.47
C ILE A 56 2.35 -2.45 4.61
N SER A 57 3.02 -2.42 3.46
CA SER A 57 3.02 -1.24 2.58
C SER A 57 1.61 -0.91 2.09
N THR A 58 0.87 -1.92 1.60
CA THR A 58 -0.46 -1.69 1.03
C THR A 58 -1.48 -1.30 2.09
N GLY A 59 -1.41 -1.89 3.29
CA GLY A 59 -2.32 -1.52 4.37
C GLY A 59 -2.17 -0.06 4.80
N ILE A 60 -0.92 0.44 4.86
CA ILE A 60 -0.63 1.84 5.18
C ILE A 60 -1.02 2.76 4.02
N THR A 61 -0.57 2.46 2.79
CA THR A 61 -0.84 3.33 1.64
C THR A 61 -2.32 3.40 1.32
N ALA A 62 -3.06 2.28 1.36
CA ALA A 62 -4.51 2.28 1.17
C ALA A 62 -5.21 3.18 2.19
N ARG A 63 -4.71 3.27 3.42
CA ARG A 63 -5.29 4.16 4.42
C ARG A 63 -5.01 5.64 4.13
N LEU A 64 -3.82 5.96 3.62
CA LEU A 64 -3.52 7.30 3.10
C LEU A 64 -4.47 7.66 1.96
N VAL A 65 -4.71 6.74 1.02
CA VAL A 65 -5.70 6.96 -0.06
C VAL A 65 -7.08 7.26 0.53
N GLN A 66 -7.51 6.45 1.50
CA GLN A 66 -8.79 6.60 2.17
C GLN A 66 -8.93 7.94 2.86
N HIS A 67 -7.86 8.50 3.42
CA HIS A 67 -7.88 9.82 4.04
C HIS A 67 -8.26 10.93 3.05
N PHE A 68 -7.77 10.87 1.81
CA PHE A 68 -8.07 11.88 0.78
C PHE A 68 -9.36 11.60 -0.01
N SER A 69 -9.90 10.39 0.10
CA SER A 69 -11.07 9.99 -0.67
C SER A 69 -12.42 10.66 -0.29
N PRO A 70 -12.65 11.27 0.90
CA PRO A 70 -13.85 12.07 1.17
C PRO A 70 -13.85 13.44 0.50
N ILE A 71 -12.72 13.95 -0.01
CA ILE A 71 -12.64 15.30 -0.61
C ILE A 71 -13.68 15.44 -1.74
N ASP A 72 -14.51 16.47 -1.68
CA ASP A 72 -15.62 16.66 -2.64
C ASP A 72 -15.14 16.81 -4.08
N ASN A 73 -14.09 17.62 -4.26
CA ASN A 73 -13.46 17.78 -5.56
C ASN A 73 -12.71 16.49 -5.93
N LYS A 74 -13.30 15.74 -6.87
CA LYS A 74 -12.77 14.47 -7.37
C LYS A 74 -11.33 14.58 -7.86
N LEU A 75 -11.00 15.64 -8.61
CA LEU A 75 -9.64 15.81 -9.16
C LEU A 75 -8.61 15.96 -8.04
N ILE A 76 -8.92 16.79 -7.05
CA ILE A 76 -8.06 16.98 -5.87
C ILE A 76 -7.95 15.67 -5.07
N SER A 77 -9.07 14.98 -4.86
CA SER A 77 -9.09 13.69 -4.16
C SER A 77 -8.20 12.65 -4.83
N TYR A 78 -8.32 12.47 -6.15
CA TYR A 78 -7.49 11.54 -6.90
C TYR A 78 -6.03 11.96 -6.93
N PHE A 79 -5.75 13.25 -7.13
CA PHE A 79 -4.39 13.75 -7.18
C PHE A 79 -3.64 13.50 -5.87
N PHE A 80 -4.16 13.97 -4.73
CA PHE A 80 -3.50 13.76 -3.44
C PHE A 80 -3.57 12.31 -2.96
N GLY A 81 -4.70 11.64 -3.22
CA GLY A 81 -4.88 10.22 -2.93
C GLY A 81 -3.94 9.30 -3.72
N SER A 82 -3.33 9.77 -4.81
CA SER A 82 -2.31 9.01 -5.54
C SER A 82 -0.88 9.53 -5.33
N LEU A 83 -0.69 10.85 -5.28
CA LEU A 83 0.63 11.47 -5.15
C LEU A 83 1.28 11.17 -3.80
N VAL A 84 0.52 11.27 -2.70
CA VAL A 84 1.06 11.08 -1.35
C VAL A 84 1.52 9.63 -1.14
N PRO A 85 0.72 8.59 -1.44
CA PRO A 85 1.19 7.21 -1.36
C PRO A 85 2.35 6.91 -2.33
N ALA A 86 2.30 7.41 -3.56
CA ALA A 86 3.39 7.20 -4.52
C ALA A 86 4.71 7.80 -4.02
N THR A 87 4.67 8.99 -3.42
CA THR A 87 5.84 9.62 -2.80
C THR A 87 6.36 8.80 -1.62
N ALA A 88 5.47 8.25 -0.78
CA ALA A 88 5.86 7.35 0.30
C ALA A 88 6.54 6.08 -0.24
N THR A 89 5.99 5.47 -1.31
CA THR A 89 6.62 4.33 -1.99
C THR A 89 7.99 4.70 -2.54
N PHE A 90 8.12 5.84 -3.23
CA PHE A 90 9.41 6.30 -3.76
C PHE A 90 10.46 6.41 -2.65
N LEU A 91 10.12 7.06 -1.54
CA LEU A 91 11.04 7.23 -0.41
C LEU A 91 11.45 5.89 0.20
N LEU A 92 10.50 4.97 0.40
CA LEU A 92 10.79 3.63 0.94
C LEU A 92 11.69 2.84 -0.01
N SER A 93 11.37 2.80 -1.30
CA SER A 93 12.18 2.14 -2.32
C SER A 93 13.58 2.74 -2.38
N TYR A 94 13.68 4.07 -2.47
CA TYR A 94 14.97 4.77 -2.54
C TYR A 94 15.85 4.49 -1.31
N VAL A 95 15.28 4.55 -0.10
CA VAL A 95 16.02 4.25 1.13
C VAL A 95 16.48 2.79 1.15
N GLY A 96 15.60 1.85 0.82
CA GLY A 96 15.95 0.43 0.78
C GLY A 96 17.09 0.13 -0.19
N HIS A 97 17.00 0.67 -1.41
CA HIS A 97 18.04 0.52 -2.42
C HIS A 97 19.33 1.25 -2.08
N LYS A 98 19.26 2.41 -1.40
CA LYS A 98 20.46 3.10 -0.91
C LYS A 98 21.20 2.29 0.15
N ILE A 99 20.47 1.64 1.07
CA ILE A 99 21.06 0.75 2.09
C ILE A 99 21.72 -0.46 1.43
N ASN A 100 21.08 -1.04 0.42
CA ASN A 100 21.58 -2.19 -0.33
C ASN A 100 22.63 -1.84 -1.40
N GLN A 101 23.03 -0.56 -1.50
CA GLN A 101 24.00 -0.07 -2.49
C GLN A 101 23.58 -0.30 -3.96
N THR A 102 22.27 -0.37 -4.23
CA THR A 102 21.68 -0.57 -5.57
C THR A 102 20.65 0.51 -5.95
N PRO A 103 20.93 1.83 -5.85
CA PRO A 103 19.96 2.90 -6.12
C PRO A 103 19.75 3.16 -7.61
N GLU A 104 19.30 2.15 -8.35
CA GLU A 104 18.95 2.30 -9.77
C GLU A 104 17.65 3.10 -9.90
N LEU A 105 17.76 4.38 -10.26
CA LEU A 105 16.65 5.32 -10.15
C LEU A 105 15.43 4.91 -10.99
N LEU A 106 15.64 4.41 -12.21
CA LEU A 106 14.57 4.07 -13.14
C LEU A 106 13.87 2.76 -12.76
N GLU A 107 14.61 1.67 -12.69
CA GLU A 107 14.05 0.34 -12.47
C GLU A 107 13.63 0.12 -11.01
N SER A 108 14.45 0.60 -10.07
CA SER A 108 14.28 0.30 -8.65
C SER A 108 13.50 1.35 -7.87
N CYS A 109 13.33 2.58 -8.40
CA CYS A 109 12.58 3.64 -7.71
C CYS A 109 11.39 4.17 -8.53
N ILE A 110 11.58 4.53 -9.79
CA ILE A 110 10.54 5.15 -10.62
C ILE A 110 9.45 4.12 -10.99
N THR A 111 9.82 2.91 -11.43
CA THR A 111 8.83 1.89 -11.79
C THR A 111 7.90 1.52 -10.61
N PRO A 112 8.40 1.21 -9.40
CA PRO A 112 7.53 1.00 -8.23
C PRO A 112 6.65 2.21 -7.89
N THR A 113 7.17 3.43 -8.09
CA THR A 113 6.44 4.68 -7.81
C THR A 113 5.27 4.88 -8.76
N LEU A 114 5.46 4.62 -10.06
CA LEU A 114 4.39 4.71 -11.06
C LEU A 114 3.30 3.68 -10.81
N ILE A 115 3.70 2.44 -10.49
CA ILE A 115 2.75 1.38 -10.11
C ILE A 115 1.97 1.81 -8.86
N SER A 116 2.64 2.37 -7.85
CA SER A 116 2.00 2.89 -6.64
C SER A 116 1.00 4.01 -6.94
N TYR A 117 1.33 4.94 -7.84
CA TYR A 117 0.41 6.01 -8.23
C TYR A 117 -0.88 5.48 -8.88
N VAL A 118 -0.74 4.54 -9.84
CA VAL A 118 -1.87 3.93 -10.56
C VAL A 118 -2.74 3.08 -9.62
N THR A 119 -2.12 2.24 -8.80
CA THR A 119 -2.84 1.40 -7.83
C THR A 119 -3.53 2.22 -6.75
N SER A 120 -2.93 3.35 -6.34
CA SER A 120 -3.56 4.30 -5.41
C SER A 120 -4.76 5.00 -6.05
N TYR A 121 -4.71 5.32 -7.33
CA TYR A 121 -5.86 5.86 -8.06
C TYR A 121 -7.02 4.86 -8.07
N GLY A 122 -6.74 3.60 -8.39
CA GLY A 122 -7.72 2.51 -8.35
C GLY A 122 -8.30 2.29 -6.96
N THR A 123 -7.45 2.28 -5.93
CA THR A 123 -7.85 2.21 -4.52
C THR A 123 -8.78 3.35 -4.14
N ASN A 124 -8.49 4.57 -4.59
CA ASN A 124 -9.32 5.75 -4.32
C ASN A 124 -10.68 5.61 -5.01
N PHE A 125 -10.71 5.19 -6.27
CA PHE A 125 -11.94 4.94 -7.00
C PHE A 125 -12.85 3.93 -6.28
N ILE A 126 -12.28 2.80 -5.87
CA ILE A 126 -12.99 1.75 -5.12
C ILE A 126 -13.52 2.29 -3.79
N THR A 127 -12.67 3.02 -3.06
CA THR A 127 -13.00 3.60 -1.76
C THR A 127 -14.13 4.61 -1.84
N ARG A 128 -14.10 5.51 -2.83
CA ARG A 128 -15.15 6.52 -3.06
C ARG A 128 -16.51 5.90 -3.40
N LYS A 129 -16.53 4.65 -3.87
CA LYS A 129 -17.75 3.87 -4.11
C LYS A 129 -18.29 3.18 -2.84
N GLY A 130 -17.62 3.35 -1.70
CA GLY A 130 -18.03 2.79 -0.41
C GLY A 130 -17.43 1.43 -0.09
N TYR A 131 -16.57 0.88 -0.96
CA TYR A 131 -15.97 -0.43 -0.74
C TYR A 131 -14.71 -0.34 0.13
N PHE A 132 -14.47 -1.42 0.89
CA PHE A 132 -13.26 -1.57 1.72
C PHE A 132 -13.01 -0.44 2.73
N LEU A 133 -14.04 0.33 3.06
CA LEU A 133 -14.00 1.35 4.11
C LEU A 133 -13.87 0.68 5.49
N PRO A 134 -13.13 1.31 6.43
CA PRO A 134 -13.23 0.95 7.83
C PRO A 134 -14.63 1.28 8.37
N LYS A 135 -14.98 0.64 9.49
CA LYS A 135 -16.31 0.80 10.11
C LYS A 135 -16.64 2.26 10.48
N ASP A 136 -15.62 3.05 10.77
CA ASP A 136 -15.77 4.43 11.28
C ASP A 136 -15.56 5.48 10.18
N TYR A 137 -15.64 5.07 8.92
CA TYR A 137 -15.39 5.96 7.79
C TYR A 137 -16.55 6.95 7.60
N PRO A 138 -16.30 8.27 7.50
CA PRO A 138 -17.36 9.24 7.31
C PRO A 138 -18.10 8.97 6.01
N THR A 139 -19.34 8.49 6.12
CA THR A 139 -20.25 8.32 4.99
C THR A 139 -20.79 9.68 4.58
N LYS A 140 -20.01 10.38 3.75
CA LYS A 140 -20.23 11.75 3.27
C LYS A 140 -20.11 12.81 4.37
N ILE A 141 -19.33 13.84 4.05
CA ILE A 141 -19.46 15.16 4.67
C ILE A 141 -20.48 15.85 3.75
N ASP A 142 -21.69 16.07 4.25
CA ASP A 142 -22.70 16.86 3.53
C ASP A 142 -22.30 18.34 3.53
#